data_AF-A0A0E3K550-F1
#
_entry.id   AF-A0A0E3K550-F1
#
_cell.length_a   1.000
_cell.length_b   1.000
_cell.length_c   1.000
_cell.angle_alpha   90.00
_cell.angle_beta   90.00
_cell.angle_gamma   90.00
#
_symmetry.space_group_name_H-M   'P 1'
#
loop_
_entity.id
_entity.type
_entity.pdbx_description
1 polymer ?
#
loop_
_entity_poly.entity_id
_entity_poly.type
_entity_poly.pdbx_seq_one_letter_code
_entity_poly.pdbx_strand_id
1 'polypeptide(L)'
;MIGKDDVFALILSEYKDSQKPVSLSKIKRKFKDRNLIHVLEELEKEGKIRRVENGSKITFEPLDSINIEDELKILRDEIHKMLDLLQKFVESKSFSSKDFDEAYDRIRDSLGYAPLERIRIELGLSKEEFYSKFRKYVEENYDLIAGGDEGFTRRGVTYGIVKRRR
;
A
#
# COMPACT_ATOMS: atom_id res chain seq x y z
N MET A 1 -23.61 29.47 -10.75
CA MET A 1 -22.20 29.91 -10.61
C MET A 1 -21.35 28.79 -11.16
N ILE A 2 -20.45 29.12 -12.07
CA ILE A 2 -19.42 28.18 -12.51
C ILE A 2 -18.49 27.76 -11.37
N GLY A 3 -18.17 26.46 -11.29
CA GLY A 3 -17.19 25.93 -10.35
C GLY A 3 -15.75 26.17 -10.82
N LYS A 4 -14.83 26.46 -9.88
CA LYS A 4 -13.39 26.61 -10.18
C LYS A 4 -12.82 25.34 -10.80
N ASP A 5 -13.23 24.17 -10.30
CA ASP A 5 -12.74 22.88 -10.73
C ASP A 5 -13.12 22.57 -12.19
N ASP A 6 -14.31 22.97 -12.63
CA ASP A 6 -14.74 22.80 -14.03
C ASP A 6 -13.87 23.62 -14.98
N VAL A 7 -13.56 24.88 -14.62
CA VAL A 7 -12.70 25.76 -15.41
C VAL A 7 -11.29 25.20 -15.48
N PHE A 8 -10.75 24.77 -14.33
CA PHE A 8 -9.41 24.20 -14.26
C PHE A 8 -9.31 22.88 -15.05
N ALA A 9 -10.30 21.99 -14.93
CA ALA A 9 -10.36 20.73 -15.67
C ALA A 9 -10.37 20.95 -17.18
N LEU A 10 -11.13 21.95 -17.67
CA LEU A 10 -11.11 22.32 -19.09
C LEU A 10 -9.72 22.79 -19.54
N ILE A 11 -9.09 23.69 -18.78
CA ILE A 11 -7.77 24.22 -19.13
C ILE A 11 -6.75 23.08 -19.16
N LEU A 12 -6.81 22.18 -18.17
CA LEU A 12 -5.92 21.02 -18.06
C LEU A 12 -6.10 20.04 -19.24
N SER A 13 -7.34 19.67 -19.59
CA SER A 13 -7.58 18.72 -20.68
C SER A 13 -7.14 19.29 -22.03
N GLU A 14 -7.50 20.54 -22.31
CA GLU A 14 -7.17 21.21 -23.57
C GLU A 14 -5.66 21.44 -23.72
N TYR A 15 -4.96 21.71 -22.61
CA TYR A 15 -3.51 21.81 -22.60
C TYR A 15 -2.86 20.44 -22.79
N LYS A 16 -3.34 19.38 -22.14
CA LYS A 16 -2.82 18.01 -22.33
C LYS A 16 -2.92 17.55 -23.79
N ASP A 17 -4.04 17.83 -24.44
CA ASP A 17 -4.29 17.41 -25.82
C ASP A 17 -3.46 18.21 -26.84
N SER A 18 -3.29 19.51 -26.62
CA SER A 18 -2.68 20.42 -27.60
C SER A 18 -1.24 20.84 -27.29
N GLN A 19 -0.78 20.62 -26.05
CA GLN A 19 0.47 21.13 -25.49
C GLN A 19 0.63 22.65 -25.68
N LYS A 20 -0.48 23.39 -25.69
CA LYS A 20 -0.53 24.84 -25.96
C LYS A 20 -1.43 25.57 -24.96
N PRO A 21 -1.07 26.80 -24.55
CA PRO A 21 -1.92 27.64 -23.71
C PRO A 21 -3.32 27.85 -24.29
N VAL A 22 -4.34 27.75 -23.44
CA VAL A 22 -5.76 27.83 -23.79
C VAL A 22 -6.20 29.28 -23.83
N SER A 23 -6.79 29.72 -24.94
CA SER A 23 -7.21 31.13 -25.10
C SER A 23 -8.44 31.49 -24.27
N LEU A 24 -8.47 32.73 -23.75
CA LEU A 24 -9.61 33.28 -23.02
C LEU A 24 -10.91 33.17 -23.83
N SER A 25 -10.86 33.40 -25.14
CA SER A 25 -12.02 33.29 -26.03
C SER A 25 -12.60 31.87 -26.07
N LYS A 26 -11.75 30.84 -26.03
CA LYS A 26 -12.17 29.43 -26.00
C LYS A 26 -12.86 29.09 -24.68
N ILE A 27 -12.32 29.55 -23.56
CA ILE A 27 -12.89 29.36 -22.22
C ILE A 27 -14.23 30.10 -22.10
N LYS A 28 -14.30 31.37 -22.54
CA LYS A 28 -15.53 32.17 -22.59
C LYS A 28 -16.64 31.50 -23.41
N ARG A 29 -16.30 30.90 -24.56
CA ARG A 29 -17.25 30.21 -25.42
C ARG A 29 -17.89 28.99 -24.75
N LYS A 30 -17.13 28.27 -23.92
CA LYS A 30 -17.61 27.06 -23.21
C LYS A 30 -18.53 27.43 -22.04
N PHE A 31 -18.13 28.40 -21.23
CA PHE A 31 -18.77 28.65 -19.94
C PHE A 31 -19.78 29.78 -19.92
N LYS A 32 -19.62 30.81 -20.76
CA LYS A 32 -20.57 31.95 -20.90
C LYS A 32 -21.05 32.55 -19.56
N ASP A 33 -20.22 32.50 -18.52
CA ASP A 33 -20.53 33.00 -17.18
C ASP A 33 -19.87 34.38 -16.95
N ARG A 34 -20.59 35.29 -16.29
CA ARG A 34 -20.10 36.63 -15.95
C ARG A 34 -18.97 36.59 -14.92
N ASN A 35 -18.95 35.57 -14.06
CA ASN A 35 -17.96 35.40 -13.00
C ASN A 35 -16.68 34.69 -13.47
N LEU A 36 -16.58 34.30 -14.75
CA LEU A 36 -15.43 33.57 -15.27
C LEU A 36 -14.10 34.30 -15.05
N ILE A 37 -14.09 35.63 -15.17
CA ILE A 37 -12.87 36.42 -14.97
C ILE A 37 -12.38 36.30 -13.53
N HIS A 38 -13.29 36.43 -12.56
CA HIS A 38 -12.95 36.25 -11.14
C HIS A 38 -12.42 34.84 -10.86
N VAL A 39 -13.05 33.80 -11.44
CA VAL A 39 -12.58 32.42 -11.28
C VAL A 39 -11.18 32.21 -11.83
N LEU A 40 -10.86 32.80 -13.00
CA LEU A 40 -9.52 32.72 -13.57
C LEU A 40 -8.48 33.46 -12.70
N GLU A 41 -8.83 34.63 -12.16
CA GLU A 41 -7.98 35.38 -11.22
C GLU A 41 -7.74 34.59 -9.92
N GLU A 42 -8.75 33.90 -9.41
CA GLU A 42 -8.60 33.04 -8.23
C GLU A 42 -7.72 31.83 -8.52
N LEU A 43 -7.91 31.15 -9.66
CA LEU A 43 -7.05 30.03 -10.07
C LEU A 43 -5.59 30.45 -10.27
N GLU A 44 -5.35 31.66 -10.77
CA GLU A 44 -4.02 32.25 -10.91
C GLU A 44 -3.41 32.57 -9.53
N LYS A 45 -4.18 33.19 -8.62
CA LYS A 45 -3.75 33.44 -7.23
C LYS A 45 -3.46 32.16 -6.45
N GLU A 46 -4.23 31.10 -6.69
CA GLU A 46 -4.03 29.77 -6.12
C GLU A 46 -2.83 29.03 -6.75
N GLY A 47 -2.16 29.60 -7.76
CA GLY A 47 -1.00 29.00 -8.42
C GLY A 47 -1.34 27.77 -9.26
N LYS A 48 -2.61 27.56 -9.62
CA LYS A 48 -3.07 26.43 -10.45
C LYS A 48 -2.89 26.69 -11.94
N ILE A 49 -2.97 27.94 -12.37
CA ILE A 49 -2.79 28.34 -13.77
C ILE A 49 -1.85 29.55 -13.86
N ARG A 50 -1.20 29.71 -14.99
CA ARG A 50 -0.44 30.90 -15.37
C ARG A 50 -1.15 31.63 -16.50
N ARG A 51 -1.34 32.93 -16.35
CA ARG A 51 -1.75 33.82 -17.44
C ARG A 51 -0.55 34.19 -18.31
N VAL A 52 -0.70 34.05 -19.61
CA VAL A 52 0.29 34.44 -20.62
C VAL A 52 -0.34 35.45 -21.57
N GLU A 53 0.26 36.64 -21.64
CA GLU A 53 -0.19 37.73 -22.50
C GLU A 53 0.79 37.97 -23.64
N ASN A 54 0.29 37.94 -24.88
CA ASN A 54 1.05 38.27 -26.08
C ASN A 54 0.27 39.32 -26.88
N GLY A 55 0.61 40.60 -26.65
CA GLY A 55 -0.14 41.73 -27.22
C GLY A 55 -1.58 41.74 -26.71
N SER A 56 -2.56 41.69 -27.61
CA SER A 56 -3.99 41.65 -27.27
C SER A 56 -4.52 40.24 -26.92
N LYS A 57 -3.68 39.21 -27.01
CA LYS A 57 -4.09 37.82 -26.81
C LYS A 57 -3.76 37.35 -25.39
N ILE A 58 -4.81 36.95 -24.66
CA ILE A 58 -4.71 36.35 -23.32
C ILE A 58 -4.92 34.84 -23.43
N THR A 59 -3.98 34.08 -22.90
CA THR A 59 -4.01 32.61 -22.81
C THR A 59 -3.65 32.13 -21.40
N PHE A 60 -4.05 30.91 -21.06
CA PHE A 60 -3.81 30.30 -19.77
C PHE A 60 -3.22 28.90 -19.94
N GLU A 61 -2.21 28.58 -19.16
CA GLU A 61 -1.65 27.23 -19.06
C GLU A 61 -1.78 26.73 -17.61
N PRO A 62 -2.01 25.43 -17.39
CA PRO A 62 -1.90 24.88 -16.05
C PRO A 62 -0.46 25.05 -15.58
N LEU A 63 -0.30 25.54 -14.36
CA LEU A 63 0.94 25.33 -13.63
C LEU A 63 0.83 23.90 -13.09
N ASP A 64 1.81 23.05 -13.42
CA ASP A 64 1.89 21.70 -12.86
C ASP A 64 1.87 21.81 -11.34
N SER A 65 0.68 21.71 -10.78
CA SER A 65 0.45 21.65 -9.36
C SER A 65 0.80 20.21 -9.02
N ILE A 66 2.02 20.06 -8.50
CA ILE A 66 2.67 18.82 -8.09
C ILE A 66 3.35 18.11 -9.27
N ASN A 67 4.70 18.05 -9.22
CA ASN A 67 5.44 17.07 -10.01
C ASN A 67 5.12 15.69 -9.43
N ILE A 68 4.05 15.08 -9.92
CA ILE A 68 3.54 13.78 -9.46
C ILE A 68 4.67 12.74 -9.46
N GLU A 69 5.63 12.88 -10.36
CA GLU A 69 6.79 11.99 -10.45
C GLU A 69 7.72 12.09 -9.23
N ASP A 70 7.93 13.31 -8.69
CA ASP A 70 8.73 13.53 -7.48
C ASP A 70 8.01 13.01 -6.23
N GLU A 71 6.69 13.24 -6.10
CA GLU A 71 5.91 12.71 -4.97
C GLU A 71 5.84 11.18 -4.99
N LEU A 72 5.64 10.57 -6.16
CA LEU A 72 5.66 9.11 -6.32
C LEU A 72 7.02 8.53 -5.96
N LYS A 73 8.11 9.25 -6.28
CA LYS A 73 9.47 8.84 -5.92
C LYS A 73 9.70 8.89 -4.41
N ILE A 74 9.27 9.97 -3.75
CA ILE A 74 9.34 10.11 -2.28
C ILE A 74 8.55 8.99 -1.60
N LEU A 75 7.32 8.76 -2.03
CA LEU A 75 6.45 7.72 -1.47
C LEU A 75 7.06 6.32 -1.64
N ARG A 76 7.61 6.02 -2.82
CA ARG A 76 8.30 4.75 -3.07
C ARG A 76 9.51 4.57 -2.15
N ASP A 77 10.31 5.61 -1.96
CA ASP A 77 11.51 5.56 -1.12
C ASP A 77 11.14 5.40 0.37
N GLU A 78 10.04 5.99 0.83
CA GLU A 78 9.50 5.78 2.18
C GLU A 78 8.99 4.36 2.39
N ILE A 79 8.28 3.79 1.41
CA ILE A 79 7.83 2.38 1.45
C ILE A 79 9.04 1.45 1.57
N HIS A 80 10.10 1.66 0.79
CA HIS A 80 11.30 0.83 0.88
C HIS A 80 11.98 0.95 2.25
N LYS A 81 12.05 2.15 2.84
CA LYS A 81 12.59 2.31 4.20
C LYS A 81 11.75 1.58 5.25
N MET A 82 10.42 1.65 5.15
CA MET A 82 9.53 0.91 6.05
C MET A 82 9.73 -0.59 5.94
N LEU A 83 9.85 -1.12 4.73
CA LEU A 83 10.11 -2.55 4.50
C LEU A 83 11.45 -2.98 5.12
N ASP A 84 12.51 -2.18 4.94
CA ASP A 84 13.83 -2.46 5.51
C ASP A 84 13.81 -2.45 7.05
N LEU A 85 13.07 -1.52 7.66
CA LEU A 85 12.87 -1.48 9.11
C LEU A 85 12.06 -2.68 9.63
N LEU A 86 11.00 -3.08 8.92
CA LEU A 86 10.21 -4.26 9.27
C LEU A 86 11.05 -5.52 9.17
N GLN A 87 11.88 -5.64 8.13
CA GLN A 87 12.79 -6.78 7.98
C GLN A 87 13.78 -6.86 9.13
N LYS A 88 14.42 -5.75 9.50
CA LYS A 88 15.31 -5.67 10.68
C LYS A 88 14.59 -5.99 11.99
N PHE A 89 13.33 -5.57 12.13
CA PHE A 89 12.52 -5.90 13.30
C PHE A 89 12.19 -7.40 13.38
N VAL A 90 11.87 -8.04 12.25
CA VAL A 90 11.65 -9.49 12.18
C VAL A 90 12.94 -10.25 12.46
N GLU A 91 14.07 -9.84 11.86
CA GLU A 91 15.39 -10.46 12.06
C GLU A 91 15.88 -10.34 13.51
N SER A 92 15.59 -9.22 14.19
CA SER A 92 15.93 -9.02 15.60
C SER A 92 15.00 -9.76 16.57
N LYS A 93 13.83 -10.23 16.11
CA LYS A 93 12.89 -11.00 16.93
C LYS A 93 13.32 -12.46 17.00
N SER A 94 14.19 -12.79 17.94
CA SER A 94 14.54 -14.18 18.22
C SER A 94 13.36 -14.89 18.89
N PHE A 95 12.48 -15.52 18.09
CA PHE A 95 11.46 -16.42 18.65
C PHE A 95 12.11 -17.58 19.41
N SER A 96 11.59 -17.88 20.59
CA SER A 96 12.01 -18.97 21.47
C SER A 96 10.98 -20.09 21.46
N SER A 97 11.33 -21.24 22.04
CA SER A 97 10.36 -22.32 22.29
C SER A 97 9.15 -21.87 23.11
N LYS A 98 9.33 -20.89 24.00
CA LYS A 98 8.24 -20.31 24.79
C LYS A 98 7.23 -19.58 23.92
N ASP A 99 7.70 -18.84 22.92
CA ASP A 99 6.80 -18.14 21.98
C ASP A 99 5.94 -19.15 21.18
N PHE A 100 6.53 -20.29 20.81
CA PHE A 100 5.79 -21.38 20.19
C PHE A 100 4.71 -21.92 21.13
N ASP A 101 5.05 -22.19 22.39
CA ASP A 101 4.11 -22.73 23.37
C ASP A 101 2.95 -21.76 23.64
N GLU A 102 3.24 -20.47 23.75
CA GLU A 102 2.23 -19.44 23.93
C GLU A 102 1.29 -19.34 22.72
N ALA A 103 1.82 -19.41 21.49
CA ALA A 103 1.02 -19.45 20.28
C ALA A 103 0.16 -20.73 20.21
N TYR A 104 0.74 -21.89 20.55
CA TYR A 104 -0.02 -23.14 20.65
C TYR A 104 -1.17 -23.03 21.65
N ASP A 105 -0.93 -22.47 22.84
CA ASP A 105 -1.94 -22.36 23.89
C ASP A 105 -3.11 -21.45 23.50
N ARG A 106 -2.88 -20.45 22.63
CA ARG A 106 -3.93 -19.60 22.05
C ARG A 106 -4.74 -20.28 20.94
N ILE A 107 -4.13 -21.21 20.20
CA ILE A 107 -4.68 -21.76 18.95
C ILE A 107 -5.33 -23.12 19.15
N ARG A 108 -4.87 -23.90 20.13
CA ARG A 108 -5.36 -25.25 20.37
C ARG A 108 -6.86 -25.27 20.60
N ASP A 109 -7.51 -26.31 20.09
CA ASP A 109 -8.92 -26.57 20.37
C ASP A 109 -9.15 -27.11 21.79
N SER A 110 -10.42 -27.36 22.13
CA SER A 110 -10.82 -27.91 23.43
C SER A 110 -10.25 -29.31 23.72
N LEU A 111 -9.77 -30.03 22.71
CA LEU A 111 -9.16 -31.36 22.83
C LEU A 111 -7.62 -31.32 22.86
N GLY A 112 -7.05 -30.12 22.71
CA GLY A 112 -5.62 -29.84 22.69
C GLY A 112 -4.95 -30.05 21.34
N TYR A 113 -5.68 -30.07 20.23
CA TYR A 113 -5.10 -30.14 18.89
C TYR A 113 -4.91 -28.75 18.31
N ALA A 114 -3.78 -28.52 17.65
CA ALA A 114 -3.49 -27.26 16.96
C ALA A 114 -2.84 -27.53 15.59
N PRO A 115 -3.30 -26.90 14.50
CA PRO A 115 -2.60 -26.95 13.22
C PRO A 115 -1.29 -26.15 13.26
N LEU A 116 -0.20 -26.73 12.78
CA LEU A 116 1.12 -26.07 12.66
C LEU A 116 1.05 -24.81 11.80
N GLU A 117 0.22 -24.81 10.76
CA GLU A 117 -0.06 -23.64 9.93
C GLU A 117 -0.52 -22.44 10.75
N ARG A 118 -1.48 -22.64 11.63
CA ARG A 118 -2.06 -21.56 12.43
C ARG A 118 -1.03 -21.03 13.41
N ILE A 119 -0.25 -21.91 14.04
CA ILE A 119 0.85 -21.51 14.95
C ILE A 119 1.88 -20.68 14.20
N ARG A 120 2.26 -21.10 12.98
CA ARG A 120 3.18 -20.35 12.14
C ARG A 120 2.65 -18.96 11.77
N ILE A 121 1.38 -18.88 11.35
CA ILE A 121 0.74 -17.61 10.97
C ILE A 121 0.67 -16.66 12.17
N GLU A 122 0.33 -17.16 13.35
CA GLU A 122 0.30 -16.39 14.60
C GLU A 122 1.69 -15.83 14.96
N LEU A 123 2.75 -16.60 14.72
CA LEU A 123 4.13 -16.13 14.92
C LEU A 123 4.61 -15.20 13.80
N GLY A 124 3.86 -15.06 12.71
CA GLY A 124 4.22 -14.23 11.57
C GLY A 124 5.45 -14.75 10.80
N LEU A 125 5.69 -16.06 10.82
CA LEU A 125 6.88 -16.68 10.22
C LEU A 125 6.57 -17.27 8.83
N SER A 126 7.57 -17.23 7.95
CA SER A 126 7.55 -18.01 6.71
C SER A 126 7.56 -19.51 7.02
N LYS A 127 7.18 -20.35 6.04
CA LYS A 127 7.19 -21.81 6.21
C LYS A 127 8.62 -22.28 6.50
N GLU A 128 9.58 -21.84 5.70
CA GLU A 128 10.98 -22.22 5.80
C GLU A 128 11.56 -21.88 7.18
N GLU A 129 11.36 -20.65 7.66
CA GLU A 129 11.86 -20.22 8.96
C GLU A 129 11.24 -21.01 10.11
N PHE A 130 9.91 -21.15 10.10
CA PHE A 130 9.18 -21.84 11.16
C PHE A 130 9.61 -23.30 11.30
N TYR A 131 9.62 -24.04 10.19
CA TYR A 131 9.99 -25.45 10.22
C TYR A 131 11.49 -25.66 10.44
N SER A 132 12.36 -24.79 9.94
CA SER A 132 13.80 -24.85 10.26
C SER A 132 14.04 -24.66 11.76
N LYS A 133 13.34 -23.71 12.37
CA LYS A 133 13.55 -23.31 13.76
C LYS A 133 12.93 -24.24 14.78
N PHE A 134 11.69 -24.66 14.56
CA PHE A 134 10.92 -25.39 15.57
C PHE A 134 10.86 -26.89 15.35
N ARG A 135 11.37 -27.44 14.23
CA ARG A 135 11.28 -28.88 13.94
C ARG A 135 11.69 -29.77 15.10
N LYS A 136 12.92 -29.58 15.59
CA LYS A 136 13.45 -30.40 16.68
C LYS A 136 12.58 -30.28 17.95
N TYR A 137 12.24 -29.05 18.31
CA TYR A 137 11.41 -28.76 19.47
C TYR A 137 10.03 -29.43 19.40
N VAL A 138 9.36 -29.32 18.25
CA VAL A 138 8.04 -29.92 18.03
C VAL A 138 8.13 -31.45 18.08
N GLU A 139 9.12 -32.05 17.42
CA GLU A 139 9.29 -33.51 17.41
C GLU A 139 9.57 -34.09 18.81
N GLU A 140 10.25 -33.34 19.68
CA GLU A 140 10.58 -33.72 21.05
C GLU A 140 9.41 -33.52 22.03
N ASN A 141 8.62 -32.45 21.87
CA ASN A 141 7.64 -32.01 22.89
C ASN A 141 6.17 -32.20 22.49
N TYR A 142 5.89 -32.52 21.23
CA TYR A 142 4.52 -32.64 20.71
C TYR A 142 4.31 -33.96 19.96
N ASP A 143 3.10 -34.49 20.07
CA ASP A 143 2.64 -35.60 19.25
C ASP A 143 2.19 -35.09 17.89
N LEU A 144 2.74 -35.72 16.85
CA LEU A 144 2.47 -35.41 15.45
C LEU A 144 1.29 -36.24 14.94
N ILE A 145 0.27 -35.58 14.44
CA ILE A 145 -0.96 -36.21 13.94
C ILE A 145 -1.07 -35.93 12.45
N ALA A 146 -1.41 -36.97 11.70
CA ALA A 146 -1.57 -36.89 10.26
C ALA A 146 -2.75 -35.97 9.88
N GLY A 147 -2.58 -35.18 8.83
CA GLY A 147 -3.54 -34.19 8.36
C GLY A 147 -3.01 -32.75 8.45
N GLY A 148 -3.85 -31.79 8.05
CA GLY A 148 -3.49 -30.37 7.93
C GLY A 148 -2.91 -30.00 6.56
N ASP A 149 -2.94 -28.71 6.24
CA ASP A 149 -2.54 -28.16 4.94
C ASP A 149 -1.01 -28.03 4.80
N GLU A 150 -0.29 -27.95 5.92
CA GLU A 150 1.18 -27.98 6.01
C GLU A 150 1.64 -28.77 7.23
N GLY A 151 2.88 -29.26 7.21
CA GLY A 151 3.45 -30.01 8.32
C GLY A 151 4.72 -30.77 7.94
N PHE A 152 5.13 -31.69 8.81
CA PHE A 152 6.27 -32.55 8.54
C PHE A 152 5.87 -33.73 7.65
N THR A 153 6.46 -33.84 6.48
CA THR A 153 6.22 -34.98 5.58
C THR A 153 7.11 -36.16 5.96
N ARG A 154 6.50 -37.32 6.27
CA ARG A 154 7.21 -38.57 6.54
C ARG A 154 6.57 -39.70 5.74
N ARG A 155 7.36 -40.38 4.90
CA ARG A 155 6.90 -41.49 4.04
C ARG A 155 5.63 -41.15 3.23
N GLY A 156 5.55 -39.93 2.71
CA GLY A 156 4.42 -39.44 1.92
C GLY A 156 3.18 -38.99 2.71
N VAL A 157 3.21 -39.07 4.04
CA VAL A 157 2.12 -38.58 4.91
C VAL A 157 2.52 -37.25 5.54
N THR A 158 1.65 -36.25 5.46
CA THR A 158 1.83 -34.94 6.10
C THR A 158 1.30 -34.96 7.52
N TYR A 159 2.15 -34.58 8.47
CA TYR A 159 1.81 -34.43 9.87
C TYR A 159 1.79 -32.95 10.24
N GLY A 160 0.62 -32.33 10.09
CA GLY A 160 0.38 -30.90 10.26
C GLY A 160 -0.36 -30.52 11.53
N ILE A 161 -0.82 -31.49 12.30
CA ILE A 161 -1.56 -31.25 13.55
C ILE A 161 -0.69 -31.70 14.72
N VAL A 162 -0.61 -30.87 15.76
CA VAL A 162 0.16 -31.14 16.97
C VAL A 162 -0.69 -31.16 18.23
N LYS A 163 -0.29 -31.99 19.19
CA LYS A 163 -0.81 -32.00 20.55
C LYS A 163 0.34 -32.07 21.55
N ARG A 164 0.35 -31.21 22.57
CA ARG A 164 1.43 -31.16 23.56
C ARG A 164 1.50 -32.50 24.30
N ARG A 165 2.70 -33.10 24.37
CA ARG A 165 2.94 -34.28 25.20
C ARG A 165 2.81 -33.87 26.67
N ARG A 166 2.25 -34.76 27.47
CA ARG A 166 2.21 -34.57 28.93
C ARG A 166 3.55 -34.92 29.55
#